data_AF-A0A1L9VZJ6-F1
#
_entry.id   AF-A0A1L9VZJ6-F1
#
_cell.length_a   1.000
_cell.length_b   1.000
_cell.length_c   1.000
_cell.angle_alpha   90.00
_cell.angle_beta   90.00
_cell.angle_gamma   90.00
#
_symmetry.space_group_name_H-M   'P 1'
#
loop_
_entity.id
_entity.type
_entity.pdbx_description
1 polymer ?
#
loop_
_entity_poly.entity_id
_entity_poly.type
_entity_poly.pdbx_seq_one_letter_code
_entity_poly.pdbx_strand_id
1 'polypeptide(L)'
;MPDKVFFSSSFIGRQIRFDNEQPSEWVLAEKLSEEVHQEDKCNARIFGPFSISLGVFSCKYVDSDELMTMKIMMQYLKIPYAGSKFEPAQERQKQATSIFPLNTSVEFEARKKLAANGCTSAPVLHNYKVDQQDDSSFAPGWIHNLHAD
;
A
#
# COMPACT_ATOMS: atom_id res chain seq x y z
N MET A 1 14.43 17.57 4.70
CA MET A 1 13.46 17.82 3.60
C MET A 1 12.08 17.72 4.21
N PRO A 2 11.07 18.53 3.82
CA PRO A 2 9.74 18.35 4.38
C PRO A 2 9.28 16.91 4.13
N ASP A 3 8.72 16.28 5.16
CA ASP A 3 8.22 14.92 5.09
C ASP A 3 7.23 14.82 3.93
N LYS A 4 7.57 14.00 2.94
CA LYS A 4 6.68 13.78 1.80
C LYS A 4 5.52 12.94 2.29
N VAL A 5 4.34 13.56 2.39
CA VAL A 5 3.10 12.88 2.75
C VAL A 5 2.41 12.38 1.48
N PHE A 6 2.35 11.06 1.35
CA PHE A 6 1.67 10.31 0.28
C PHE A 6 0.24 9.94 0.69
N PHE A 7 0.07 9.58 1.96
CA PHE A 7 -1.23 9.32 2.56
C PHE A 7 -1.78 10.58 3.23
N SER A 8 -2.33 11.47 2.41
CA SER A 8 -2.97 12.71 2.90
C SER A 8 -4.28 12.41 3.65
N SER A 9 -4.82 13.43 4.35
CA SER A 9 -6.12 13.35 5.03
C SER A 9 -7.29 12.95 4.11
N SER A 10 -7.14 13.10 2.79
CA SER A 10 -8.13 12.65 1.79
C SER A 10 -8.35 11.13 1.73
N PHE A 11 -7.51 10.35 2.41
CA PHE A 11 -7.71 8.90 2.58
C PHE A 11 -8.69 8.58 3.71
N ILE A 12 -8.83 9.45 4.71
CA ILE A 12 -9.73 9.23 5.83
C ILE A 12 -11.19 9.32 5.34
N GLY A 13 -12.02 8.41 5.81
CA GLY A 13 -13.41 8.25 5.38
C GLY A 13 -13.59 7.46 4.08
N ARG A 14 -12.50 7.02 3.42
CA ARG A 14 -12.62 6.14 2.24
C ARG A 14 -13.09 4.76 2.66
N GLN A 15 -14.06 4.24 1.91
CA GLN A 15 -14.52 2.86 2.00
C GLN A 15 -13.63 1.96 1.15
N ILE A 16 -13.15 0.88 1.76
CA ILE A 16 -12.38 -0.18 1.14
C ILE A 16 -13.24 -1.43 1.18
N ARG A 17 -13.71 -1.82 0.00
CA ARG A 17 -14.48 -3.03 -0.21
C ARG A 17 -13.58 -4.18 -0.67
N PHE A 18 -13.75 -5.34 -0.04
CA PHE A 18 -13.18 -6.61 -0.44
C PHE A 18 -14.29 -7.50 -0.97
N ASP A 19 -14.17 -7.97 -2.21
CA ASP A 19 -15.16 -8.82 -2.90
C ASP A 19 -14.67 -10.27 -3.06
N ASN A 20 -13.74 -10.70 -2.21
CA ASN A 20 -13.19 -12.05 -2.26
C ASN A 20 -14.00 -13.05 -1.42
N GLU A 21 -13.40 -14.18 -1.03
CA GLU A 21 -14.08 -15.28 -0.33
C GLU A 21 -14.75 -14.87 0.99
N GLN A 22 -14.29 -13.78 1.63
CA GLN A 22 -14.93 -13.19 2.80
C GLN A 22 -15.24 -11.71 2.51
N PRO A 23 -16.36 -11.41 1.84
CA PRO A 23 -16.72 -10.05 1.50
C PRO A 23 -16.82 -9.18 2.74
N SER A 24 -16.17 -8.02 2.72
CA SER A 24 -16.18 -7.10 3.85
C SER A 24 -15.93 -5.66 3.39
N GLU A 25 -16.44 -4.70 4.14
CA GLU A 25 -16.29 -3.29 3.84
C GLU A 25 -15.82 -2.52 5.07
N TRP A 26 -14.77 -1.71 4.87
CA TRP A 26 -14.05 -1.04 5.94
C TRP A 26 -13.82 0.42 5.61
N VAL A 27 -14.00 1.30 6.59
CA VAL A 27 -13.74 2.73 6.47
C VAL A 27 -12.39 3.05 7.10
N LEU A 28 -11.52 3.74 6.36
CA LEU A 28 -10.26 4.26 6.92
C LEU A 28 -10.58 5.36 7.93
N ALA A 29 -10.36 5.09 9.22
CA ALA A 29 -10.73 5.99 10.30
C ALA A 29 -9.60 6.94 10.69
N GLU A 30 -8.38 6.42 10.81
CA GLU A 30 -7.20 7.19 11.22
C GLU A 30 -5.94 6.65 10.56
N LYS A 31 -4.99 7.53 10.22
CA LYS A 31 -3.65 7.13 9.79
C LYS A 31 -2.75 6.96 11.01
N LEU A 32 -2.31 5.75 11.28
CA LEU A 32 -1.45 5.40 12.41
C LEU A 32 0.03 5.68 12.11
N SER A 33 0.48 5.33 10.90
CA SER A 33 1.85 5.60 10.47
C SER A 33 1.97 5.68 8.95
N GLU A 34 3.08 6.27 8.51
CA GLU A 34 3.46 6.31 7.11
C GLU A 34 4.97 6.16 6.99
N GLU A 35 5.39 5.21 6.16
CA GLU A 35 6.78 5.03 5.77
C GLU A 35 6.92 5.33 4.29
N VAL A 36 7.99 6.01 3.94
CA VAL A 36 8.29 6.40 2.56
C VAL A 36 9.72 6.02 2.27
N HIS A 37 9.90 5.11 1.31
CA HIS A 37 11.20 4.80 0.74
C HIS A 37 11.24 5.35 -0.68
N GLN A 38 12.15 6.28 -0.93
CA GLN A 38 12.41 6.81 -2.26
C GLN A 38 13.86 6.60 -2.61
N GLU A 39 14.11 5.93 -3.73
CA GLU A 39 15.46 5.81 -4.27
C GLU A 39 15.89 7.12 -4.92
N ASP A 40 17.20 7.36 -4.97
CA ASP A 40 17.77 8.39 -5.84
C ASP A 40 17.95 7.87 -7.28
N LYS A 41 18.28 8.77 -8.21
CA LYS A 41 18.43 8.44 -9.63
C LYS A 41 19.51 7.40 -9.89
N CYS A 42 20.59 7.42 -9.12
CA CYS A 42 21.73 6.54 -9.30
C CYS A 42 21.38 5.13 -8.85
N ASN A 43 20.78 5.00 -7.66
CA ASN A 43 20.30 3.72 -7.14
C ASN A 43 19.17 3.15 -7.99
N ALA A 44 18.23 3.98 -8.45
CA ALA A 44 17.16 3.54 -9.33
C ALA A 44 17.67 2.97 -10.67
N ARG A 45 18.81 3.46 -11.17
CA ARG A 45 19.47 2.91 -12.38
C ARG A 45 20.18 1.58 -12.13
N ILE A 46 20.72 1.37 -10.93
CA ILE A 46 21.52 0.19 -10.59
C ILE A 46 20.63 -0.96 -10.11
N PHE A 47 19.69 -0.65 -9.21
CA PHE A 47 18.84 -1.64 -8.55
C PHE A 47 17.44 -1.72 -9.17
N GLY A 48 16.97 -0.67 -9.84
CA GLY A 48 15.61 -0.57 -10.38
C GLY A 48 14.73 0.43 -9.61
N PRO A 49 13.56 0.82 -10.15
CA PRO A 49 12.70 1.84 -9.54
C PRO A 49 11.92 1.26 -8.36
N PHE A 50 12.53 1.22 -7.18
CA PHE A 50 11.87 0.74 -5.96
C PHE A 50 11.54 1.91 -5.03
N SER A 51 10.57 2.73 -5.43
CA SER A 51 10.00 3.71 -4.51
C SER A 51 8.61 3.27 -4.04
N ILE A 52 8.43 3.23 -2.73
CA ILE A 52 7.26 2.67 -2.06
C ILE A 52 6.82 3.63 -0.95
N SER A 53 5.52 3.74 -0.74
CA SER A 53 5.00 4.22 0.54
C SER A 53 4.09 3.18 1.16
N LEU A 54 4.25 3.00 2.46
CA LEU A 54 3.42 2.14 3.28
C LEU A 54 2.66 3.01 4.27
N GLY A 55 1.34 2.99 4.19
CA GLY A 55 0.45 3.65 5.14
C GLY A 55 -0.22 2.61 6.01
N VAL A 56 -0.19 2.81 7.33
CA VAL A 56 -0.92 1.98 8.29
C VAL A 56 -2.09 2.79 8.82
N PHE A 57 -3.27 2.21 8.79
CA PHE A 57 -4.53 2.84 9.16
C PHE A 57 -5.28 2.02 10.19
N SER A 58 -5.97 2.69 11.10
CA SER A 58 -7.08 2.09 11.83
C SER A 58 -8.31 2.14 10.93
N CYS A 59 -9.05 1.05 10.90
CA CYS A 59 -10.25 0.88 10.10
C CYS A 59 -11.42 0.46 10.95
N LYS A 60 -12.60 0.97 10.59
CA LYS A 60 -13.88 0.59 11.18
C LYS A 60 -14.68 -0.23 10.20
N TYR A 61 -15.29 -1.31 10.67
CA TYR A 61 -16.25 -2.04 9.86
C TYR A 61 -17.44 -1.12 9.53
N VAL A 62 -18.01 -1.22 8.33
CA VAL A 62 -19.12 -0.31 7.94
C VAL A 62 -20.36 -0.50 8.82
N ASP A 63 -20.65 -1.73 9.23
CA ASP A 63 -21.87 -2.07 9.97
C ASP A 63 -21.66 -2.25 11.49
N SER A 64 -20.46 -1.98 12.02
CA SER A 64 -20.16 -2.15 13.45
C SER A 64 -19.02 -1.23 13.93
N ASP A 65 -18.87 -1.08 15.25
CA ASP A 65 -17.73 -0.38 15.85
C ASP A 65 -16.46 -1.27 15.94
N GLU A 66 -16.42 -2.38 15.20
CA GLU A 66 -15.24 -3.24 15.15
C GLU A 66 -14.06 -2.49 14.52
N LEU A 67 -12.93 -2.55 15.22
CA LEU A 67 -11.68 -1.91 14.82
C LEU A 67 -10.68 -2.94 14.33
N MET A 68 -10.06 -2.65 13.19
CA MET A 68 -8.95 -3.43 12.65
C MET A 68 -7.83 -2.53 12.16
N THR A 69 -6.65 -3.11 11.95
CA THR A 69 -5.51 -2.42 11.37
C THR A 69 -5.38 -2.79 9.89
N MET A 70 -5.47 -1.79 9.01
CA MET A 70 -5.22 -1.97 7.58
C MET A 70 -3.87 -1.39 7.20
N LYS A 71 -3.04 -2.22 6.60
CA LYS A 71 -1.82 -1.79 5.91
C LYS A 71 -2.15 -1.57 4.45
N ILE A 72 -2.06 -0.33 4.00
CA ILE A 72 -2.18 0.03 2.59
C ILE A 72 -0.78 0.27 2.07
N MET A 73 -0.37 -0.55 1.13
CA MET A 73 0.87 -0.35 0.43
C MET A 73 0.59 0.29 -0.92
N MET A 74 1.15 1.47 -1.12
CA MET A 74 1.18 2.15 -2.40
C MET A 74 2.56 1.93 -3.03
N GLN A 75 2.61 1.08 -4.04
CA GLN A 75 3.77 1.01 -4.92
C GLN A 75 3.60 2.02 -6.01
N TYR A 76 4.49 3.00 -6.05
CA TYR A 76 4.30 4.11 -6.94
C TYR A 76 5.02 3.87 -8.26
N LEU A 77 4.26 3.65 -9.34
CA LEU A 77 4.77 3.82 -10.71
C LEU A 77 5.34 5.23 -10.92
N LYS A 78 4.98 6.21 -10.06
CA LYS A 78 5.29 7.64 -10.23
C LYS A 78 5.75 8.29 -8.92
N ILE A 79 6.54 7.62 -8.08
CA ILE A 79 7.44 8.37 -7.21
C ILE A 79 8.65 8.66 -8.08
N PRO A 80 8.80 9.91 -8.54
CA PRO A 80 10.06 10.32 -9.08
C PRO A 80 11.13 10.03 -8.03
N TYR A 81 12.20 9.33 -8.42
CA TYR A 81 13.42 9.28 -7.61
C TYR A 81 13.72 10.69 -7.07
N ALA A 82 14.31 10.81 -5.88
CA ALA A 82 14.42 12.10 -5.21
C ALA A 82 14.86 13.24 -6.16
N GLY A 83 13.95 14.17 -6.47
CA GLY A 83 14.20 15.30 -7.39
C GLY A 83 13.40 15.31 -8.70
N SER A 84 12.84 14.20 -9.19
CA SER A 84 12.13 14.17 -10.49
C SER A 84 10.65 14.59 -10.43
N LYS A 85 10.21 15.25 -9.34
CA LYS A 85 8.83 15.78 -9.20
C LYS A 85 8.44 16.79 -10.28
N PHE A 86 9.42 17.38 -10.93
CA PHE A 86 9.26 18.34 -12.02
C PHE A 86 9.41 17.70 -13.41
N GLU A 87 9.71 16.39 -13.49
CA GLU A 87 9.81 15.70 -14.77
C GLU A 87 8.44 15.52 -15.43
N PRO A 88 8.38 15.51 -16.78
CA PRO A 88 7.15 15.30 -17.53
C PRO A 88 6.43 14.02 -17.10
N ALA A 89 5.09 14.03 -17.19
CA ALA A 89 4.26 12.89 -16.79
C ALA A 89 4.66 11.57 -17.48
N GLN A 90 5.10 11.65 -18.74
CA GLN A 90 5.58 10.50 -19.52
C GLN A 90 6.89 9.92 -18.95
N GLU A 91 7.82 10.76 -18.50
CA GLU A 91 9.07 10.30 -17.87
C GLU A 91 8.82 9.70 -16.49
N ARG A 92 7.86 10.26 -15.73
CA ARG A 92 7.38 9.66 -14.48
C ARG A 92 6.69 8.32 -14.73
N GLN A 93 5.95 8.17 -15.83
CA GLN A 93 5.30 6.91 -16.20
C GLN A 93 6.27 5.83 -16.68
N LYS A 94 7.50 6.17 -17.10
CA LYS A 94 8.52 5.15 -17.41
C LYS A 94 9.18 4.54 -16.16
N GLN A 95 9.05 5.21 -15.02
CA GLN A 95 9.56 4.73 -13.72
C GLN A 95 8.59 3.72 -13.08
N ALA A 96 7.52 3.42 -13.81
CA ALA A 96 6.49 2.47 -13.52
C ALA A 96 6.98 1.01 -13.49
N THR A 97 6.98 0.38 -12.31
CA THR A 97 7.04 -1.08 -12.21
C THR A 97 5.81 -1.68 -11.51
N SER A 98 5.28 -2.78 -12.08
CA SER A 98 4.29 -3.65 -11.44
C SER A 98 4.92 -4.71 -10.53
N ILE A 99 6.26 -4.69 -10.40
CA ILE A 99 7.01 -5.66 -9.60
C ILE A 99 7.04 -5.21 -8.14
N PHE A 100 6.48 -6.05 -7.27
CA PHE A 100 6.55 -5.87 -5.82
C PHE A 100 8.00 -5.94 -5.31
N PRO A 101 8.45 -5.06 -4.40
CA PRO A 101 9.71 -5.24 -3.69
C PRO A 101 9.75 -6.62 -3.06
N LEU A 102 10.90 -7.29 -3.17
CA LEU A 102 11.08 -8.68 -2.72
C LEU A 102 10.67 -8.86 -1.25
N ASN A 103 11.10 -7.95 -0.40
CA ASN A 103 10.78 -7.87 1.03
C ASN A 103 9.27 -7.78 1.30
N THR A 104 8.53 -6.96 0.54
CA THR A 104 7.06 -6.92 0.61
C THR A 104 6.43 -8.24 0.22
N SER A 105 6.86 -8.81 -0.91
CA SER A 105 6.29 -10.05 -1.43
C SER A 105 6.52 -11.20 -0.46
N VAL A 106 7.72 -11.27 0.15
CA VAL A 106 8.06 -12.27 1.16
C VAL A 106 7.21 -12.09 2.42
N GLU A 107 7.06 -10.86 2.94
CA GLU A 107 6.21 -10.62 4.12
C GLU A 107 4.76 -11.03 3.84
N PHE A 108 4.23 -10.62 2.69
CA PHE A 108 2.86 -10.92 2.29
C PHE A 108 2.61 -12.43 2.18
N GLU A 109 3.49 -13.16 1.49
CA GLU A 109 3.39 -14.61 1.36
C GLU A 109 3.60 -15.33 2.70
N ALA A 110 4.46 -14.83 3.57
CA ALA A 110 4.63 -15.36 4.92
C ALA A 110 3.32 -15.21 5.73
N ARG A 111 2.69 -14.03 5.69
CA ARG A 111 1.41 -13.79 6.39
C ARG A 111 0.28 -14.66 5.85
N LYS A 112 0.17 -14.82 4.53
CA LYS A 112 -0.80 -15.76 3.92
C LYS A 112 -0.61 -17.17 4.45
N LYS A 113 0.63 -17.66 4.50
CA LYS A 113 0.94 -19.00 5.02
C LYS A 113 0.62 -19.12 6.51
N LEU A 114 0.94 -18.11 7.33
CA LEU A 114 0.65 -18.12 8.76
C LEU A 114 -0.86 -18.15 9.03
N ALA A 115 -1.64 -17.34 8.30
CA ALA A 115 -3.10 -17.31 8.40
C ALA A 115 -3.72 -18.65 7.97
N ALA A 116 -3.26 -19.23 6.84
CA ALA A 116 -3.74 -20.52 6.35
C ALA A 116 -3.47 -21.68 7.33
N ASN A 117 -2.46 -21.55 8.21
CA ASN A 117 -2.12 -22.54 9.23
C ASN A 117 -2.73 -22.21 10.61
N GLY A 118 -3.58 -21.19 10.72
CA GLY A 118 -4.22 -20.81 11.99
C GLY A 118 -3.23 -20.34 13.06
N CYS A 119 -2.11 -19.73 12.67
CA CYS A 119 -1.12 -19.24 13.62
C CYS A 119 -1.69 -18.09 14.45
N THR A 120 -1.73 -18.24 15.77
CA THR A 120 -2.22 -17.22 16.71
C THR A 120 -1.12 -16.30 17.24
N SER A 121 0.15 -16.60 16.96
CA SER A 121 1.31 -15.81 17.40
C SER A 121 1.69 -14.69 16.44
N ALA A 122 0.95 -14.51 15.35
CA ALA A 122 1.16 -13.46 14.37
C ALA A 122 -0.18 -12.80 14.02
N PRO A 123 -0.20 -11.49 13.70
CA PRO A 123 -1.42 -10.82 13.25
C PRO A 123 -2.03 -11.54 12.05
N VAL A 124 -3.31 -11.86 12.15
CA VAL A 124 -4.01 -12.67 11.14
C VAL A 124 -4.32 -11.79 9.94
N LEU A 125 -3.92 -12.24 8.74
CA LEU A 125 -4.36 -11.62 7.49
C LEU A 125 -5.83 -11.97 7.27
N HIS A 126 -6.70 -11.00 7.55
CA HIS A 126 -8.14 -11.15 7.42
C HIS A 126 -8.57 -11.08 5.95
N ASN A 127 -8.04 -10.09 5.22
CA ASN A 127 -8.40 -9.88 3.84
C ASN A 127 -7.27 -9.17 3.07
N TYR A 128 -7.20 -9.40 1.76
CA TYR A 128 -6.36 -8.60 0.89
C TYR A 128 -6.97 -8.42 -0.50
N LYS A 129 -6.61 -7.32 -1.14
CA LYS A 129 -6.84 -7.10 -2.57
C LYS A 129 -5.70 -6.34 -3.20
N VAL A 130 -5.52 -6.55 -4.49
CA VAL A 130 -4.57 -5.83 -5.34
C VAL A 130 -5.38 -5.03 -6.35
N ASP A 131 -5.52 -3.74 -6.14
CA ASP A 131 -6.24 -2.85 -7.05
C ASP A 131 -5.27 -2.26 -8.05
N GLN A 132 -5.49 -2.42 -9.36
CA GLN A 132 -4.82 -1.58 -10.35
C GLN A 132 -5.63 -0.30 -10.55
N GLN A 133 -5.02 0.84 -10.27
CA GLN A 133 -5.61 2.14 -10.57
C GLN A 133 -5.66 2.37 -12.10
N ASP A 134 -6.75 2.97 -12.58
CA ASP A 134 -7.07 3.16 -14.01
C ASP A 134 -6.08 4.07 -14.74
N ASP A 135 -6.08 4.05 -16.08
CA ASP A 135 -5.17 4.83 -16.94
C ASP A 135 -5.25 6.36 -16.69
N SER A 136 -6.33 6.84 -16.08
CA SER A 136 -6.54 8.26 -15.74
C SER A 136 -5.87 8.67 -14.43
N SER A 137 -5.52 7.71 -13.56
CA SER A 137 -4.93 7.96 -12.25
C SER A 137 -3.41 7.70 -12.23
N PHE A 138 -2.73 8.37 -11.31
CA PHE A 138 -1.29 8.57 -11.36
C PHE A 138 -0.43 7.37 -10.88
N ALA A 139 -0.95 6.15 -10.74
CA ALA A 139 -0.21 5.08 -10.06
C ALA A 139 -0.76 3.68 -10.42
N PRO A 140 0.02 2.60 -10.25
CA PRO A 140 -0.47 1.23 -10.34
C PRO A 140 -1.02 0.85 -8.96
N GLY A 141 -1.61 -0.34 -8.86
CA GLY A 141 -1.41 -1.20 -7.69
C GLY A 141 -1.52 -0.59 -6.29
N TRP A 142 -2.68 -0.69 -5.65
CA TRP A 142 -2.78 -0.67 -4.19
C TRP A 142 -2.86 -2.10 -3.67
N ILE A 143 -2.02 -2.46 -2.71
CA ILE A 143 -2.30 -3.63 -1.88
C ILE A 143 -2.94 -3.14 -0.60
N HIS A 144 -4.16 -3.60 -0.36
CA HIS A 144 -4.81 -3.47 0.94
C HIS A 144 -4.62 -4.78 1.68
N ASN A 145 -3.97 -4.75 2.83
CA ASN A 145 -3.85 -5.89 3.74
C ASN A 145 -4.56 -5.54 5.04
N LEU A 146 -5.66 -6.22 5.33
CA LEU A 146 -6.41 -6.06 6.55
C LEU A 146 -5.95 -7.10 7.58
N HIS A 147 -5.63 -6.64 8.79
CA HIS A 147 -5.21 -7.51 9.87
C HIS A 147 -5.97 -7.21 11.16
N ALA A 148 -6.20 -8.25 11.97
CA ALA A 148 -6.47 -8.13 13.39
C ALA A 148 -5.15 -8.23 14.16
N ASP A 149 -4.91 -7.29 15.07
CA ASP A 149 -3.82 -7.33 16.04
C ASP A 149 -4.18 -8.18 17.26
#